data_AF-A0A1C5P1K9-F1
#
_entry.id   AF-A0A1C5P1K9-F1
#
_cell.length_a   1.000
_cell.length_b   1.000
_cell.length_c   1.000
_cell.angle_alpha   90.00
_cell.angle_beta   90.00
_cell.angle_gamma   90.00
#
_symmetry.space_group_name_H-M   'P 1'
#
loop_
_entity.id
_entity.type
_entity.pdbx_description
1 polymer ?
#
loop_
_entity_poly.entity_id
_entity_poly.type
_entity_poly.pdbx_seq_one_letter_code
_entity_poly.pdbx_strand_id
1 'polypeptide(L)'
;MPAKRNIMPEEVRNAKLLLSKGLSDAEVAAIIGRSVSAVVNIRNGAYDFMLEDVPNDTPDDSRVCILLKSIDSRLYQQNEDMKKAIDQLVGLNSALVELQNEIKVCASCMSAMLYALNDLKSKNSQQAEQETTPTKYPGKNFANWGEVIRRVEVYGDKFIADNLRGTKASLDGVTLYLACTPSTKKFLKSSAVAIPRIKQQCRNVIGYGVEVKIIDL
;
A
#
# COMPACT_ATOMS: atom_id res chain seq x y z
N MET A 1 -41.90 -13.10 -7.78
CA MET A 1 -40.81 -13.08 -8.79
C MET A 1 -41.26 -13.95 -9.96
N PRO A 2 -41.40 -13.42 -11.19
CA PRO A 2 -41.76 -14.26 -12.33
C PRO A 2 -40.66 -15.31 -12.56
N ALA A 3 -41.05 -16.58 -12.63
CA ALA A 3 -40.13 -17.69 -12.84
C ALA A 3 -39.33 -17.47 -14.13
N LYS A 4 -38.00 -17.55 -14.06
CA LYS A 4 -37.13 -17.55 -15.24
C LYS A 4 -37.47 -18.78 -16.07
N ARG A 5 -38.23 -18.61 -17.16
CA ARG A 5 -38.47 -19.66 -18.15
C ARG A 5 -37.14 -19.96 -18.85
N ASN A 6 -36.71 -21.21 -18.85
CA ASN A 6 -35.52 -21.65 -19.57
C ASN A 6 -35.64 -21.31 -21.06
N ILE A 7 -34.54 -20.88 -21.68
CA ILE A 7 -34.47 -20.59 -23.13
C ILE A 7 -34.31 -21.91 -23.87
N MET A 8 -35.15 -22.13 -24.88
CA MET A 8 -35.17 -23.35 -25.67
C MET A 8 -34.12 -23.29 -26.79
N PRO A 9 -33.55 -24.44 -27.19
CA PRO A 9 -32.64 -24.56 -28.35
C PRO A 9 -33.09 -23.82 -29.62
N GLU A 10 -34.38 -23.90 -29.94
CA GLU A 10 -34.95 -23.28 -31.13
C GLU A 10 -35.02 -21.75 -31.03
N GLU A 11 -35.24 -21.22 -29.82
CA GLU A 11 -35.16 -19.77 -29.56
C GLU A 11 -33.72 -19.27 -29.71
N VAL A 12 -32.72 -20.06 -29.30
CA VAL A 12 -31.29 -19.75 -29.50
C VAL A 12 -30.94 -19.74 -30.99
N ARG A 13 -31.37 -20.76 -31.75
CA ARG A 13 -31.16 -20.84 -33.20
C ARG A 13 -31.77 -19.64 -33.94
N ASN A 14 -33.03 -19.34 -33.65
CA ASN A 14 -33.74 -18.26 -34.31
C ASN A 14 -33.13 -16.89 -33.95
N ALA A 15 -32.78 -16.69 -32.67
CA ALA A 15 -32.10 -15.47 -32.24
C ALA A 15 -30.77 -15.24 -32.97
N LYS A 16 -29.92 -16.28 -33.06
CA LYS A 16 -28.64 -16.19 -33.78
C LYS A 16 -28.81 -15.91 -35.26
N LEU A 17 -29.78 -16.54 -35.91
CA LEU A 17 -30.09 -16.30 -37.31
C LEU A 17 -30.51 -14.84 -37.54
N LEU A 18 -31.37 -14.30 -36.69
CA LEU A 18 -31.85 -12.92 -36.82
C LEU A 18 -30.74 -11.90 -36.52
N LEU A 19 -29.90 -12.15 -35.52
CA LEU A 19 -28.71 -11.35 -35.24
C LEU A 19 -27.74 -11.35 -36.43
N SER A 20 -27.52 -12.50 -37.09
CA SER A 20 -26.68 -12.57 -38.30
C SER A 20 -27.25 -11.83 -39.51
N LYS A 21 -28.56 -11.57 -39.53
CA LYS A 21 -29.24 -10.75 -40.54
C LYS A 21 -29.16 -9.25 -40.23
N GLY A 22 -28.46 -8.87 -39.15
CA GLY A 22 -28.23 -7.48 -38.76
C GLY A 22 -29.33 -6.86 -37.91
N LEU A 23 -30.27 -7.66 -37.38
CA LEU A 23 -31.29 -7.15 -36.47
C LEU A 23 -30.67 -6.80 -35.11
N SER A 24 -31.18 -5.74 -34.50
CA SER A 24 -30.75 -5.31 -33.15
C SER A 24 -31.23 -6.27 -32.07
N ASP A 25 -30.54 -6.30 -30.93
CA ASP A 25 -30.90 -7.17 -29.80
C ASP A 25 -32.36 -6.97 -29.33
N ALA A 26 -32.89 -5.75 -29.46
CA ALA A 26 -34.26 -5.40 -29.11
C ALA A 26 -35.29 -5.98 -30.09
N GLU A 27 -35.01 -5.91 -31.38
CA GLU A 27 -35.87 -6.50 -32.43
C GLU A 27 -35.89 -8.03 -32.31
N VAL A 28 -34.71 -8.63 -32.12
CA VAL A 28 -34.61 -10.08 -31.92
C VAL A 28 -35.35 -10.51 -30.65
N ALA A 29 -35.22 -9.76 -29.55
CA ALA A 29 -35.90 -10.03 -28.29
C ALA A 29 -37.44 -9.99 -28.45
N ALA A 30 -37.95 -9.01 -29.19
CA ALA A 30 -39.37 -8.91 -29.49
C ALA A 30 -39.87 -10.09 -30.34
N ILE A 31 -39.10 -10.52 -31.34
CA ILE A 31 -39.46 -11.63 -32.24
C ILE A 31 -39.49 -12.97 -31.50
N ILE A 32 -38.52 -13.24 -30.62
CA ILE A 32 -38.46 -14.52 -29.88
C ILE A 32 -39.22 -14.48 -28.55
N GLY A 33 -39.85 -13.36 -28.20
CA GLY A 33 -40.60 -13.20 -26.95
C GLY A 33 -39.73 -13.29 -25.69
N ARG A 34 -38.48 -12.80 -25.74
CA ARG A 34 -37.52 -12.82 -24.62
C ARG A 34 -37.04 -11.42 -24.25
N SER A 35 -36.26 -11.32 -23.18
CA SER A 35 -35.63 -10.06 -22.80
C SER A 35 -34.41 -9.77 -23.67
N VAL A 36 -34.07 -8.49 -23.82
CA VAL A 36 -32.84 -8.05 -24.50
C VAL A 36 -31.62 -8.69 -23.86
N SER A 37 -31.57 -8.78 -22.53
CA SER A 37 -30.47 -9.43 -21.80
C SER A 37 -30.33 -10.92 -22.15
N ALA A 38 -31.42 -11.62 -22.42
CA ALA A 38 -31.37 -13.02 -22.87
C ALA A 38 -30.73 -13.13 -24.27
N VAL A 39 -31.06 -12.22 -25.18
CA VAL A 39 -30.47 -12.13 -26.52
C VAL A 39 -28.99 -11.78 -26.46
N VAL A 40 -28.60 -10.83 -25.60
CA VAL A 40 -27.18 -10.49 -25.36
C VAL A 40 -26.39 -11.71 -24.87
N ASN A 41 -26.96 -12.50 -23.95
CA ASN A 41 -26.32 -13.72 -23.48
C ASN A 41 -26.18 -14.77 -24.59
N ILE A 42 -27.18 -14.90 -25.48
CA ILE A 42 -27.11 -15.78 -26.66
C ILE A 42 -26.02 -15.31 -27.64
N ARG A 43 -25.95 -14.00 -27.92
CA ARG A 43 -24.91 -13.42 -28.78
C ARG A 43 -23.51 -13.67 -28.24
N ASN A 44 -23.36 -13.57 -26.91
CA ASN A 44 -22.09 -13.77 -26.22
C ASN A 44 -21.77 -15.25 -25.96
N GLY A 45 -22.51 -16.19 -26.56
CA GLY A 45 -22.18 -17.61 -26.55
C GLY A 45 -22.63 -18.41 -25.32
N ALA A 46 -23.43 -17.82 -24.42
CA ALA A 46 -23.84 -18.47 -23.18
C ALA A 46 -24.75 -19.71 -23.38
N TYR A 47 -25.25 -19.92 -24.59
CA TYR A 47 -26.16 -21.03 -24.94
C TYR A 47 -25.68 -21.83 -26.16
N ASP A 48 -24.38 -21.80 -26.48
CA ASP A 48 -23.81 -22.48 -27.66
C ASP A 48 -23.97 -24.01 -27.61
N PHE A 49 -24.01 -24.60 -26.41
CA PHE A 49 -24.23 -26.03 -26.18
C PHE A 49 -25.68 -26.49 -26.47
N MET A 50 -26.67 -25.57 -26.45
CA MET A 50 -28.07 -25.90 -26.75
C MET A 50 -28.33 -26.12 -28.24
N LEU A 51 -27.32 -25.92 -29.10
CA LEU A 51 -27.44 -26.15 -30.55
C LEU A 51 -27.21 -27.61 -30.95
N GLU A 52 -26.84 -28.50 -30.01
CA GLU A 52 -26.53 -29.91 -30.28
C GLU A 52 -27.74 -30.77 -30.66
N ASP A 53 -28.97 -30.30 -30.49
CA ASP A 53 -30.18 -30.99 -30.97
C ASP A 53 -30.47 -30.64 -32.44
N VAL A 54 -29.64 -31.16 -33.34
CA VAL A 54 -29.93 -31.20 -34.79
C VAL A 54 -30.80 -32.44 -35.05
N PRO A 55 -31.99 -32.31 -35.68
CA PRO A 55 -32.81 -33.46 -36.05
C PRO A 55 -32.00 -34.46 -36.90
N ASN A 56 -32.12 -35.75 -36.59
CA ASN A 56 -31.40 -36.85 -37.26
C ASN A 56 -31.62 -36.93 -38.78
N ASP A 57 -32.57 -36.16 -39.34
CA ASP A 57 -32.92 -36.15 -40.76
C ASP A 57 -32.14 -35.10 -41.58
N THR A 58 -31.19 -34.39 -40.97
CA THR A 58 -30.32 -33.42 -41.67
C THR A 58 -29.11 -34.15 -42.27
N PRO A 59 -28.74 -33.96 -43.57
CA PRO A 59 -27.60 -34.65 -44.17
C PRO A 59 -26.30 -34.45 -43.36
N ASP A 60 -25.57 -35.53 -43.08
CA ASP A 60 -24.41 -35.53 -42.17
C ASP A 60 -23.35 -34.46 -42.50
N ASP A 61 -23.16 -34.14 -43.79
CA ASP A 61 -22.23 -33.09 -44.24
C ASP A 61 -22.58 -31.69 -43.71
N SER A 62 -23.87 -31.40 -43.51
CA SER A 62 -24.31 -30.12 -42.94
C SER A 62 -24.03 -30.04 -41.44
N ARG A 63 -24.10 -31.17 -40.72
CA ARG A 63 -23.78 -31.25 -39.28
C ARG A 63 -22.29 -31.02 -39.04
N VAL A 64 -21.45 -31.68 -39.83
CA VAL A 64 -19.99 -31.50 -39.80
C VAL A 64 -19.62 -30.06 -40.14
N CYS A 65 -20.24 -29.46 -41.17
CA CYS A 65 -19.97 -28.07 -41.55
C CYS A 65 -20.31 -27.06 -40.42
N ILE A 66 -21.43 -27.25 -39.72
CA ILE A 66 -21.83 -26.37 -38.61
C ILE A 66 -20.89 -26.51 -37.42
N LEU A 67 -20.54 -27.75 -37.04
CA LEU A 67 -19.59 -28.02 -35.96
C LEU A 67 -18.22 -27.43 -36.25
N LEU A 68 -17.70 -27.61 -37.47
CA LEU A 68 -16.42 -27.05 -37.89
C LEU A 68 -16.43 -25.51 -37.82
N LYS A 69 -17.50 -24.85 -38.27
CA LYS A 69 -17.63 -23.38 -38.15
C LYS A 69 -17.69 -22.89 -36.71
N SER A 70 -18.35 -23.65 -35.83
CA SER A 70 -18.40 -23.32 -34.40
C SER A 70 -17.03 -23.48 -33.73
N ILE A 71 -16.31 -24.57 -34.02
CA ILE A 71 -14.95 -24.80 -33.54
C ILE A 71 -14.01 -23.70 -34.05
N ASP A 72 -14.08 -23.38 -35.34
CA ASP A 72 -13.27 -22.34 -35.97
C ASP A 72 -13.49 -20.98 -35.31
N SER A 73 -14.75 -20.56 -35.13
CA SER A 73 -15.09 -19.31 -34.45
C SER A 73 -14.58 -19.26 -32.99
N ARG A 74 -14.63 -20.38 -32.25
CA ARG A 74 -14.08 -20.47 -30.89
C ARG A 74 -12.57 -20.34 -30.87
N LEU A 75 -11.87 -21.00 -31.80
CA LEU A 75 -10.42 -20.91 -31.93
C LEU A 75 -9.99 -19.48 -32.28
N TYR A 76 -10.70 -18.81 -33.20
CA TYR A 76 -10.44 -17.41 -33.52
C TYR A 76 -10.59 -16.50 -32.30
N GLN A 77 -11.68 -16.64 -31.53
CA GLN A 77 -11.89 -15.82 -30.33
C GLN A 77 -10.82 -16.08 -29.27
N GLN A 78 -10.49 -17.34 -29.01
CA GLN A 78 -9.42 -17.70 -28.08
C GLN A 78 -8.07 -17.12 -28.49
N ASN A 79 -7.76 -17.08 -29.79
CA ASN A 79 -6.55 -16.46 -30.29
C ASN A 79 -6.54 -14.94 -30.07
N GLU A 80 -7.65 -14.25 -30.28
CA GLU A 80 -7.74 -12.81 -30.03
C GLU A 80 -7.65 -12.47 -28.54
N ASP A 81 -8.28 -13.26 -27.67
CA ASP A 81 -8.18 -13.09 -26.23
C ASP A 81 -6.76 -13.39 -25.73
N MET A 82 -6.09 -14.40 -26.30
CA MET A 82 -4.69 -14.71 -26.00
C MET A 82 -3.74 -13.58 -26.44
N LYS A 83 -3.95 -12.97 -27.62
CA LYS A 83 -3.17 -11.80 -28.07
C LYS A 83 -3.30 -10.65 -27.08
N LYS A 84 -4.53 -10.31 -26.67
CA LYS A 84 -4.76 -9.24 -25.67
C LYS A 84 -4.05 -9.52 -24.34
N ALA A 85 -4.08 -10.78 -23.88
CA ALA A 85 -3.38 -11.18 -22.67
C ALA A 85 -1.85 -11.04 -22.83
N ILE A 86 -1.29 -11.40 -23.99
CA ILE A 86 0.12 -11.22 -24.30
C ILE A 86 0.49 -9.74 -24.30
N ASP A 87 -0.30 -8.88 -24.95
CA ASP A 87 -0.04 -7.43 -24.98
C ASP A 87 -0.03 -6.81 -23.57
N GLN A 88 -0.94 -7.25 -22.70
CA GLN A 88 -0.95 -6.86 -21.29
C GLN A 88 0.30 -7.34 -20.55
N LEU A 89 0.73 -8.58 -20.77
CA LEU A 89 1.96 -9.11 -20.15
C LEU A 89 3.21 -8.37 -20.63
N VAL A 90 3.28 -7.99 -21.90
CA VAL A 90 4.38 -7.17 -22.44
C VAL A 90 4.40 -5.80 -21.77
N GLY A 91 3.24 -5.15 -21.64
CA GLY A 91 3.12 -3.86 -20.94
C GLY A 91 3.57 -3.94 -19.48
N LEU A 92 3.13 -4.97 -18.76
CA LEU A 92 3.54 -5.21 -17.36
C LEU A 92 5.04 -5.48 -17.25
N ASN A 93 5.62 -6.24 -18.19
CA ASN A 93 7.05 -6.52 -18.19
C ASN A 93 7.88 -5.23 -18.41
N SER A 94 7.41 -4.32 -19.27
CA SER A 94 8.05 -3.01 -19.44
C SER A 94 8.03 -2.18 -18.16
N ALA A 95 6.87 -2.12 -17.49
CA ALA A 95 6.72 -1.38 -16.23
C ALA A 95 7.61 -1.97 -15.11
N LEU A 96 7.77 -3.30 -15.06
CA LEU A 96 8.66 -3.94 -14.11
C LEU A 96 10.14 -3.59 -14.34
N VAL A 97 10.57 -3.49 -15.60
CA VAL A 97 11.94 -3.07 -15.94
C VAL A 97 12.19 -1.62 -15.53
N GLU A 98 11.23 -0.72 -15.77
CA GLU A 98 11.32 0.67 -15.33
C GLU A 98 11.44 0.78 -13.80
N LEU A 99 10.57 0.08 -13.06
CA LEU A 99 10.63 0.05 -11.61
C LEU A 99 11.96 -0.51 -11.08
N GLN A 100 12.50 -1.54 -11.74
CA GLN A 100 13.82 -2.09 -11.38
C GLN A 100 14.94 -1.05 -11.56
N ASN A 101 14.86 -0.22 -12.60
CA ASN A 101 15.83 0.85 -12.83
C ASN A 101 15.70 1.96 -11.78
N GLU A 102 14.49 2.35 -11.40
CA GLU A 102 14.26 3.33 -10.32
C GLU A 102 14.83 2.85 -8.98
N ILE A 103 14.63 1.57 -8.63
CA ILE A 103 15.20 0.97 -7.42
C ILE A 103 16.73 1.05 -7.43
N LYS A 104 17.38 0.78 -8.58
CA LYS A 104 18.84 0.88 -8.70
C LYS A 104 19.34 2.32 -8.48
N VAL A 105 18.63 3.31 -9.01
CA VAL A 105 18.94 4.72 -8.77
C VAL A 105 18.79 5.05 -7.28
N CYS A 106 17.66 4.66 -6.67
CA CYS A 106 17.40 4.90 -5.25
C CYS A 106 18.46 4.26 -4.34
N ALA A 107 18.84 3.00 -4.62
CA ALA A 107 19.90 2.30 -3.90
C ALA A 107 21.26 3.03 -4.00
N SER A 108 21.55 3.57 -5.18
CA SER A 108 22.78 4.35 -5.41
C SER A 108 22.77 5.66 -4.61
N CYS A 109 21.63 6.37 -4.59
CA CYS A 109 21.45 7.58 -3.77
C CYS A 109 21.57 7.28 -2.27
N MET A 110 20.95 6.21 -1.78
CA MET A 110 21.07 5.79 -0.38
C MET A 110 22.50 5.46 0.00
N SER A 111 23.23 4.77 -0.88
CA SER A 111 24.65 4.48 -0.67
C SER A 111 25.47 5.78 -0.60
N ALA A 112 25.26 6.71 -1.52
CA ALA A 112 25.93 8.02 -1.51
C ALA A 112 25.64 8.82 -0.23
N MET A 113 24.39 8.82 0.24
CA MET A 113 24.02 9.46 1.50
C MET A 113 24.70 8.80 2.70
N LEU A 114 24.78 7.47 2.74
CA LEU A 114 25.51 6.74 3.78
C LEU A 114 27.01 7.06 3.77
N TYR A 115 27.63 7.15 2.59
CA TYR A 115 29.02 7.60 2.47
C TYR A 115 29.21 9.01 3.01
N ALA A 116 28.34 9.95 2.63
CA ALA A 116 28.40 11.33 3.12
C ALA A 116 28.21 11.43 4.65
N LEU A 117 27.28 10.64 5.21
CA LEU A 117 27.05 10.54 6.66
C LEU A 117 28.28 10.00 7.38
N ASN A 118 28.92 8.96 6.84
CA ASN A 118 30.13 8.39 7.41
C ASN A 118 31.31 9.38 7.34
N ASP A 119 31.45 10.15 6.26
CA ASP A 119 32.45 11.20 6.13
C ASP A 119 32.22 12.37 7.11
N LEU A 120 30.96 12.77 7.32
CA LEU A 120 30.63 13.75 8.36
C LEU A 120 30.93 13.21 9.77
N LYS A 121 30.64 11.92 10.01
CA LYS A 121 30.94 11.28 11.29
C LYS A 121 32.44 11.19 11.54
N SER A 122 33.25 10.87 10.52
CA SER A 122 34.71 10.83 10.65
C SER A 122 35.27 12.23 10.91
N LYS A 123 34.79 13.27 10.20
CA LYS A 123 35.13 14.66 10.47
C LYS A 123 34.76 15.10 11.88
N ASN A 124 33.54 14.80 12.35
CA ASN A 124 33.14 15.06 13.73
C ASN A 124 33.99 14.30 14.75
N SER A 125 34.46 13.09 14.42
CA SER A 125 35.32 12.31 15.32
C SER A 125 36.74 12.89 15.39
N GLN A 126 37.27 13.42 14.27
CA GLN A 126 38.53 14.16 14.23
C GLN A 126 38.42 15.53 14.93
N GLN A 127 37.25 16.19 14.83
CA GLN A 127 36.95 17.41 15.60
C GLN A 127 36.78 17.11 17.10
N ALA A 128 36.27 15.93 17.46
CA ALA A 128 36.16 15.49 18.85
C ALA A 128 37.52 15.20 19.52
N GLU A 129 38.60 14.95 18.77
CA GLU A 129 39.96 14.88 19.32
C GLU A 129 40.57 16.27 19.57
N GLN A 130 40.03 17.35 18.98
CA GLN A 130 40.50 18.74 19.23
C GLN A 130 39.53 19.62 20.04
N GLU A 131 38.32 19.15 20.37
CA GLU A 131 37.43 19.85 21.31
C GLU A 131 37.04 18.97 22.50
N THR A 132 38.02 18.71 23.37
CA THR A 132 37.70 18.51 24.79
C THR A 132 37.40 19.86 25.44
N THR A 133 36.35 20.53 24.97
CA THR A 133 35.72 21.54 25.82
C THR A 133 34.95 20.78 26.92
N PRO A 134 35.25 21.01 28.21
CA PRO A 134 34.57 20.35 29.29
C PRO A 134 33.07 20.65 29.19
N THR A 135 32.25 19.62 29.37
CA THR A 135 30.79 19.69 29.45
C THR A 135 30.41 20.97 30.20
N LYS A 136 29.79 21.94 29.49
CA LYS A 136 29.63 23.33 29.93
C LYS A 136 28.69 23.50 31.15
N TYR A 137 28.22 22.40 31.73
CA TYR A 137 27.18 22.36 32.73
C TYR A 137 27.49 21.33 33.85
N PRO A 138 27.09 21.60 35.11
CA PRO A 138 27.41 20.74 36.25
C PRO A 138 26.83 19.32 36.13
N GLY A 139 27.48 18.37 36.79
CA GLY A 139 27.03 16.98 36.89
C GLY A 139 27.62 16.03 35.84
N LYS A 140 27.39 14.73 36.04
CA LYS A 140 27.77 13.67 35.10
C LYS A 140 26.65 13.42 34.09
N ASN A 141 27.00 13.01 32.87
CA ASN A 141 26.00 12.64 31.86
C ASN A 141 25.01 11.60 32.43
N PHE A 142 23.72 11.88 32.33
CA PHE A 142 22.68 11.03 32.89
C PHE A 142 22.31 9.92 31.90
N ALA A 143 23.01 8.79 31.98
CA ALA A 143 22.84 7.66 31.05
C ALA A 143 21.40 7.13 30.94
N ASN A 144 20.62 7.19 32.04
CA ASN A 144 19.24 6.69 32.07
C ASN A 144 18.21 7.69 31.52
N TRP A 145 18.64 8.82 30.93
CA TRP A 145 17.73 9.83 30.40
C TRP A 145 16.80 9.29 29.31
N GLY A 146 17.30 8.43 28.42
CA GLY A 146 16.47 7.77 27.40
C GLY A 146 15.34 6.93 28.00
N GLU A 147 15.60 6.23 29.11
CA GLU A 147 14.57 5.45 29.82
C GLU A 147 13.54 6.36 30.49
N VAL A 148 13.95 7.52 31.02
CA VAL A 148 13.01 8.52 31.54
C VAL A 148 12.08 9.02 30.43
N ILE A 149 12.60 9.38 29.26
CA ILE A 149 11.78 9.82 28.11
C ILE A 149 10.79 8.72 27.72
N ARG A 150 11.25 7.47 27.60
CA ARG A 150 10.39 6.32 27.28
C ARG A 150 9.26 6.15 28.29
N ARG A 151 9.53 6.31 29.59
CA ARG A 151 8.49 6.24 30.63
C ARG A 151 7.54 7.42 30.60
N VAL A 152 8.01 8.62 30.25
CA VAL A 152 7.13 9.78 30.00
C VAL A 152 6.20 9.50 28.83
N GLU A 153 6.68 8.83 27.77
CA GLU A 153 5.86 8.45 26.62
C GLU A 153 4.79 7.41 27.00
N VAL A 154 5.17 6.36 27.74
CA VAL A 154 4.29 5.23 28.07
C VAL A 154 3.28 5.55 29.18
N TYR A 155 3.73 6.19 30.26
CA TYR A 155 2.93 6.41 31.47
C TYR A 155 2.52 7.87 31.67
N GLY A 156 2.91 8.74 30.75
CA GLY A 156 2.67 10.17 30.82
C GLY A 156 1.91 10.66 29.61
N ASP A 157 2.60 11.46 28.81
CA ASP A 157 2.04 12.18 27.68
C ASP A 157 3.05 12.14 26.55
N LYS A 158 2.63 11.59 25.41
CA LYS A 158 3.43 11.46 24.20
C LYS A 158 3.95 12.83 23.72
N PHE A 159 3.15 13.88 23.84
CA PHE A 159 3.55 15.23 23.44
C PHE A 159 4.72 15.75 24.28
N ILE A 160 4.72 15.47 25.59
CA ILE A 160 5.84 15.83 26.46
C ILE A 160 7.09 15.03 26.06
N ALA A 161 6.94 13.72 25.82
CA ALA A 161 8.07 12.87 25.43
C ALA A 161 8.71 13.32 24.12
N ASP A 162 7.91 13.67 23.11
CA ASP A 162 8.40 14.16 21.83
C ASP A 162 9.21 15.46 21.98
N ASN A 163 8.77 16.38 22.85
CA ASN A 163 9.50 17.61 23.14
C ASN A 163 10.80 17.38 23.94
N LEU A 164 10.94 16.23 24.61
CA LEU A 164 12.15 15.83 25.32
C LEU A 164 13.13 15.04 24.45
N ARG A 165 12.71 14.54 23.28
CA ARG A 165 13.63 13.85 22.35
C ARG A 165 14.68 14.82 21.86
N GLY A 166 15.95 14.43 21.98
CA GLY A 166 17.09 15.25 21.59
C GLY A 166 17.63 16.18 22.68
N THR A 167 17.03 16.22 23.88
CA THR A 167 17.62 16.92 25.03
C THR A 167 18.76 16.12 25.63
N LYS A 168 19.76 16.81 26.18
CA LYS A 168 20.84 16.19 26.97
C LYS A 168 20.57 16.43 28.45
N ALA A 169 20.82 15.43 29.29
CA ALA A 169 20.65 15.54 30.72
C ALA A 169 21.94 15.21 31.46
N SER A 170 22.28 16.01 32.47
CA SER A 170 23.31 15.69 33.44
C SER A 170 22.72 15.66 34.85
N LEU A 171 23.23 14.76 35.68
CA LEU A 171 22.79 14.59 37.06
C LEU A 171 23.94 14.95 38.00
N ASP A 172 23.66 15.86 38.93
CA ASP A 172 24.56 16.28 40.00
C ASP A 172 23.87 16.07 41.35
N GLY A 173 24.10 14.91 41.97
CA GLY A 173 23.41 14.48 43.17
C GLY A 173 21.90 14.39 42.97
N VAL A 174 21.17 15.39 43.48
CA VAL A 174 19.70 15.53 43.38
C VAL A 174 19.25 16.53 42.32
N THR A 175 20.18 17.19 41.62
CA THR A 175 19.84 18.18 40.58
C THR A 175 20.02 17.57 39.20
N LEU A 176 18.93 17.52 38.43
CA LEU A 176 18.93 17.16 37.01
C LEU A 176 19.02 18.45 36.18
N TYR A 177 20.13 18.63 35.48
CA TYR A 177 20.29 19.68 34.49
C TYR A 177 19.83 19.16 33.13
N LEU A 178 18.91 19.88 32.50
CA LEU A 178 18.32 19.51 31.23
C LEU A 178 18.67 20.58 30.19
N ALA A 179 19.59 20.22 29.29
CA ALA A 179 20.02 21.04 28.17
C ALA A 179 19.09 20.79 26.98
N CYS A 180 18.45 21.86 26.51
CA CYS A 180 17.44 21.79 25.48
C CYS A 180 17.42 23.05 24.61
N THR A 181 16.77 22.95 23.45
CA THR A 181 16.60 24.08 22.53
C THR A 181 15.73 25.17 23.16
N PRO A 182 15.80 26.43 22.68
CA PRO A 182 14.97 27.52 23.19
C PRO A 182 13.46 27.23 23.12
N SER A 183 13.00 26.52 22.09
CA SER A 183 11.60 26.10 21.94
C SER A 183 11.18 25.11 23.04
N THR A 184 11.97 24.06 23.27
CA THR A 184 11.72 23.10 24.35
C THR A 184 11.79 23.77 25.73
N LYS A 185 12.74 24.68 25.94
CA LYS A 185 12.84 25.47 27.18
C LYS A 185 11.59 26.30 27.43
N LYS A 186 11.06 26.96 26.40
CA LYS A 186 9.82 27.74 26.48
C LYS A 186 8.65 26.84 26.86
N PHE A 187 8.51 25.69 26.19
CA PHE A 187 7.48 24.69 26.48
C PHE A 187 7.54 24.17 27.93
N LEU A 188 8.73 23.77 28.39
CA LEU A 188 8.92 23.22 29.74
C LEU A 188 8.63 24.25 30.84
N LYS A 189 8.91 25.54 30.59
CA LYS A 189 8.59 26.62 31.51
C LYS A 189 7.09 26.98 31.51
N SER A 190 6.42 26.88 30.37
CA SER A 190 4.98 27.21 30.25
C SER A 190 4.06 26.07 30.67
N SER A 191 4.56 24.84 30.72
CA SER A 191 3.75 23.65 31.03
C SER A 191 3.70 23.39 32.54
N ALA A 192 2.51 23.48 33.13
CA ALA A 192 2.26 23.13 34.53
C ALA A 192 2.47 21.63 34.83
N VAL A 193 2.47 20.78 33.81
CA VAL A 193 2.48 19.31 33.94
C VAL A 193 3.79 18.65 33.53
N ALA A 194 4.59 19.30 32.68
CA ALA A 194 5.83 18.70 32.14
C ALA A 194 6.89 18.44 33.21
N ILE A 195 7.26 19.46 33.99
CA ILE A 195 8.29 19.32 35.02
C ILE A 195 7.88 18.32 36.13
N PRO A 196 6.65 18.36 36.68
CA PRO A 196 6.20 17.32 37.62
C PRO A 196 6.28 15.91 37.04
N ARG A 197 5.89 15.73 35.78
CA ARG A 197 5.95 14.42 35.11
C ARG A 197 7.38 13.92 34.95
N ILE A 198 8.30 14.78 34.53
CA ILE A 198 9.73 14.45 34.41
C ILE A 198 10.28 14.05 35.78
N LYS A 199 10.02 14.84 36.83
CA LYS A 199 10.45 14.53 38.21
C LYS A 199 9.94 13.17 38.67
N GLN A 200 8.68 12.84 38.40
CA GLN A 200 8.09 11.56 38.76
C GLN A 200 8.78 10.39 38.04
N GLN A 201 9.03 10.52 36.73
CA GLN A 201 9.67 9.44 35.98
C GLN A 201 11.17 9.31 36.29
N CYS A 202 11.86 10.42 36.56
CA CYS A 202 13.21 10.36 37.12
C CYS A 202 13.24 9.57 38.43
N ARG A 203 12.32 9.86 39.36
CA ARG A 203 12.20 9.11 40.63
C ARG A 203 11.97 7.62 40.41
N ASN A 204 11.12 7.25 39.45
CA ASN A 204 10.85 5.85 39.13
C ASN A 204 12.07 5.12 38.53
N VAL A 205 13.01 5.85 37.93
CA VAL A 205 14.21 5.30 37.28
C VAL A 205 15.40 5.22 38.23
N ILE A 206 15.62 6.24 39.07
CA ILE A 206 16.80 6.32 39.94
C ILE A 206 16.50 6.06 41.43
N GLY A 207 15.23 5.94 41.80
CA GLY A 207 14.79 5.63 43.17
C GLY A 207 14.64 6.82 44.10
N TYR A 208 15.03 8.04 43.69
CA TYR A 208 14.92 9.25 44.51
C TYR A 208 14.46 10.47 43.70
N GLY A 209 13.91 11.47 44.39
CA GLY A 209 13.40 12.69 43.77
C GLY A 209 14.52 13.62 43.31
N VAL A 210 14.30 14.30 42.18
CA VAL A 210 15.24 15.28 41.61
C VAL A 210 14.62 16.67 41.51
N GLU A 211 15.45 17.69 41.63
CA GLU A 211 15.16 19.05 41.17
C GLU A 211 15.56 19.18 39.70
N VAL A 212 14.73 19.81 38.87
CA VAL A 212 15.01 19.95 37.42
C VAL A 212 15.38 21.40 37.14
N LYS A 213 16.58 21.61 36.59
CA LYS A 213 17.07 22.91 36.12
C LYS A 213 17.20 22.87 34.60
N ILE A 214 16.52 23.80 33.92
CA ILE A 214 16.57 23.91 32.46
C ILE A 214 17.68 24.87 32.07
N ILE A 215 18.59 24.39 31.24
CA ILE A 215 19.72 25.14 30.70
C ILE A 215 19.63 25.16 29.17
N ASP A 216 20.27 26.16 28.55
CA ASP A 216 20.31 26.24 27.09
C ASP A 216 21.28 25.17 26.55
N LEU A 217 20.93 24.56 25.41
CA LEU A 217 21.80 23.61 24.72
C LEU A 217 22.98 24.36 24.07
#